data_AF-A0A8T5MUR6-F1
#
_entry.id   AF-A0A8T5MUR6-F1
#
_cell.length_a   1.000
_cell.length_b   1.000
_cell.length_c   1.000
_cell.angle_alpha   90.00
_cell.angle_beta   90.00
_cell.angle_gamma   90.00
#
_symmetry.space_group_name_H-M   'P 1'
#
loop_
_entity.id
_entity.type
_entity.pdbx_description
1 polymer ?
#
loop_
_entity_poly.entity_id
_entity_poly.type
_entity_poly.pdbx_seq_one_letter_code
_entity_poly.pdbx_strand_id
1 'polypeptide(L)'
;MKNLTHCLTISNNIVNSKNEGALETSKLINLANENKAYIIGASFGDGCNLANELKWQITDGNKNLKRLKYSREYLSSINHLFQKEFGISGKINKLDGNMYVLIINNKWFSRAINYFYNVPFGKKTILEIPKIFNNNRLKNSFWSGIIDTDGQVFDNSENIQLCMKSKKLMEEFHEYLTLLDIVHNFRHYRDEYYLLVPVRSFKKFNDIFRIIHPCKKMLLINNLNKGTKHKIYIGKTDKTLKQFMSNNKYIAKTENNYTKIGVHNGKFIKIPHIKDLDSVASRIRPRDRKIYIINRSKIESRITAEEIEKIFEIKSYYNKGKNTYYFNSDVLCDMFKYLYRYEKPW
;
A
#
# COMPACT_ATOMS: atom_id res chain seq x y z
N MET A 1 -21.01 -1.56 -47.70
CA MET A 1 -20.03 -1.92 -46.66
C MET A 1 -20.80 -2.39 -45.43
N LYS A 2 -20.76 -3.69 -45.12
CA LYS A 2 -21.57 -4.34 -44.09
C LYS A 2 -20.83 -4.32 -42.75
N ASN A 3 -21.46 -3.72 -41.73
CA ASN A 3 -21.04 -3.79 -40.33
C ASN A 3 -21.49 -5.12 -39.74
N LEU A 4 -20.55 -5.92 -39.24
CA LEU A 4 -20.79 -7.14 -38.45
C LEU A 4 -20.49 -6.81 -36.99
N THR A 5 -21.54 -6.47 -36.24
CA THR A 5 -21.52 -6.38 -34.77
C THR A 5 -22.30 -7.58 -34.25
N HIS A 6 -21.66 -8.75 -34.18
CA HIS A 6 -22.26 -9.92 -33.53
C HIS A 6 -22.11 -9.79 -32.02
N CYS A 7 -23.16 -9.29 -31.39
CA CYS A 7 -23.38 -9.36 -29.95
C CYS A 7 -23.68 -10.83 -29.61
N LEU A 8 -22.77 -11.49 -28.88
CA LEU A 8 -23.02 -12.81 -28.30
C LEU A 8 -23.91 -12.65 -27.07
N THR A 9 -25.22 -12.68 -27.28
CA THR A 9 -26.19 -12.92 -26.21
C THR A 9 -26.34 -14.43 -26.07
N ILE A 10 -25.63 -15.03 -25.11
CA ILE A 10 -25.84 -16.45 -24.76
C ILE A 10 -27.15 -16.51 -23.98
N SER A 11 -28.20 -16.97 -24.66
CA SER A 11 -29.51 -17.25 -24.10
C SER A 11 -29.46 -18.47 -23.17
N ASN A 12 -29.86 -18.27 -21.91
CA ASN A 12 -30.03 -19.31 -20.88
C ASN A 12 -31.27 -20.16 -21.12
N ASN A 13 -31.27 -21.01 -22.15
CA ASN A 13 -32.27 -22.07 -22.30
C ASN A 13 -31.61 -23.31 -22.90
N ILE A 14 -31.98 -24.49 -22.37
CA ILE A 14 -31.32 -25.82 -22.47
C ILE A 14 -30.45 -26.04 -21.21
N VAL A 15 -30.83 -26.85 -20.21
CA VAL A 15 -30.88 -28.32 -20.25
C VAL A 15 -31.81 -28.87 -19.14
N ASN A 16 -32.87 -29.58 -19.53
CA ASN A 16 -33.52 -30.61 -18.71
C ASN A 16 -33.01 -31.98 -19.17
N SER A 17 -31.87 -32.43 -18.64
CA SER A 17 -31.43 -33.82 -18.71
C SER A 17 -30.30 -34.05 -17.68
N LYS A 18 -30.57 -34.86 -16.65
CA LYS A 18 -29.59 -35.57 -15.78
C LYS A 18 -28.25 -34.82 -15.54
N ASN A 19 -28.31 -33.81 -14.66
CA ASN A 19 -27.27 -32.79 -14.48
C ASN A 19 -26.45 -32.95 -13.17
N GLU A 20 -25.57 -33.94 -13.07
CA GLU A 20 -24.43 -33.83 -12.14
C GLU A 20 -23.29 -32.99 -12.77
N GLY A 21 -23.11 -33.05 -14.09
CA GLY A 21 -22.11 -32.24 -14.82
C GLY A 21 -22.52 -30.79 -15.16
N ALA A 22 -23.82 -30.47 -15.25
CA ALA A 22 -24.25 -29.10 -15.57
C ALA A 22 -24.28 -28.17 -14.34
N LEU A 23 -24.38 -28.73 -13.13
CA LEU A 23 -24.25 -27.94 -11.90
C LEU A 23 -22.81 -27.43 -11.72
N GLU A 24 -21.81 -28.20 -12.17
CA GLU A 24 -20.39 -27.79 -12.17
C GLU A 24 -20.08 -26.68 -13.17
N THR A 25 -20.75 -26.66 -14.34
CA THR A 25 -20.52 -25.63 -15.37
C THR A 25 -21.19 -24.30 -15.06
N SER A 26 -22.33 -24.26 -14.36
CA SER A 26 -22.96 -22.99 -13.95
C SER A 26 -22.16 -22.20 -12.90
N LYS A 27 -21.46 -22.89 -11.98
CA LYS A 27 -20.53 -22.26 -11.01
C LYS A 27 -19.26 -21.71 -11.66
N LEU A 28 -18.90 -22.18 -12.86
CA LEU A 28 -17.77 -21.68 -13.63
C LEU A 28 -18.03 -20.30 -14.26
N ILE A 29 -19.28 -19.83 -14.35
CA ILE A 29 -19.63 -18.65 -15.20
C ILE A 29 -19.37 -17.29 -14.53
N ASN A 30 -19.15 -17.21 -13.21
CA ASN A 30 -18.62 -15.97 -12.63
C ASN A 30 -17.08 -15.97 -12.66
N LEU A 31 -16.51 -15.67 -13.82
CA LEU A 31 -15.06 -15.54 -14.02
C LEU A 31 -14.50 -14.25 -13.38
N ALA A 32 -15.34 -13.25 -13.10
CA ALA A 32 -14.95 -11.94 -12.57
C ALA A 32 -15.29 -11.82 -11.07
N ASN A 33 -14.45 -12.43 -10.22
CA ASN A 33 -14.59 -12.43 -8.77
C ASN A 33 -13.28 -12.01 -8.09
N GLU A 34 -13.33 -11.28 -6.98
CA GLU A 34 -12.15 -10.82 -6.24
C GLU A 34 -11.25 -11.95 -5.75
N ASN A 35 -11.82 -13.03 -5.20
CA ASN A 35 -11.05 -14.19 -4.73
C ASN A 35 -10.37 -14.89 -5.92
N LYS A 36 -11.07 -14.99 -7.06
CA LYS A 36 -10.47 -15.51 -8.30
C LYS A 36 -9.35 -14.59 -8.79
N ALA A 37 -9.58 -13.28 -8.83
CA ALA A 37 -8.56 -12.29 -9.19
C ALA A 37 -7.32 -12.39 -8.30
N TYR A 38 -7.51 -12.53 -6.98
CA TYR A 38 -6.44 -12.75 -6.03
C TYR A 38 -5.67 -14.06 -6.29
N ILE A 39 -6.36 -15.19 -6.49
CA ILE A 39 -5.73 -16.48 -6.84
C ILE A 39 -4.92 -16.37 -8.13
N ILE A 40 -5.44 -15.68 -9.14
CA ILE A 40 -4.74 -15.45 -10.40
C ILE A 40 -3.54 -14.53 -10.21
N GLY A 41 -3.64 -13.49 -9.39
CA GLY A 41 -2.49 -12.67 -8.99
C GLY A 41 -1.39 -13.47 -8.31
N ALA A 42 -1.75 -14.30 -7.32
CA ALA A 42 -0.80 -15.21 -6.68
C ALA A 42 -0.23 -16.24 -7.68
N SER A 43 -1.02 -16.63 -8.68
CA SER A 43 -0.54 -17.49 -9.77
C SER A 43 0.51 -16.80 -10.65
N PHE A 44 0.41 -15.48 -10.82
CA PHE A 44 1.36 -14.69 -11.60
C PHE A 44 2.70 -14.50 -10.87
N GLY A 45 2.71 -14.41 -9.54
CA GLY A 45 3.95 -14.37 -8.75
C GLY A 45 4.60 -15.76 -8.58
N ASP A 46 4.22 -16.50 -7.54
CA ASP A 46 4.84 -17.79 -7.20
C ASP A 46 4.13 -19.03 -7.74
N GLY A 47 2.92 -18.89 -8.31
CA GLY A 47 2.23 -20.03 -8.89
C GLY A 47 2.89 -20.57 -10.17
N CYS A 48 2.73 -21.85 -10.46
CA CYS A 48 3.28 -22.49 -11.65
C CYS A 48 2.25 -23.45 -12.23
N ASN A 49 1.91 -23.26 -13.50
CA ASN A 49 1.04 -24.15 -14.25
C ASN A 49 1.93 -25.11 -15.07
N LEU A 50 2.03 -26.37 -14.65
CA LEU A 50 3.00 -27.30 -15.21
C LEU A 50 2.46 -27.94 -16.50
N ALA A 51 3.14 -27.69 -17.62
CA ALA A 51 2.71 -28.09 -18.96
C ALA A 51 2.48 -29.61 -19.08
N ASN A 52 3.44 -30.41 -18.62
CA ASN A 52 3.44 -31.85 -18.82
C ASN A 52 2.45 -32.59 -17.91
N GLU A 53 2.21 -32.04 -16.71
CA GLU A 53 1.40 -32.69 -15.69
C GLU A 53 -0.03 -32.13 -15.63
N LEU A 54 -0.29 -30.99 -16.29
CA LEU A 54 -1.55 -30.25 -16.22
C LEU A 54 -2.01 -30.03 -14.77
N LYS A 55 -1.04 -29.76 -13.89
CA LYS A 55 -1.26 -29.43 -12.48
C LYS A 55 -0.83 -28.00 -12.22
N TRP A 56 -1.51 -27.37 -11.27
CA TRP A 56 -1.12 -26.06 -10.77
C TRP A 56 -0.48 -26.23 -9.39
N GLN A 57 0.57 -25.46 -9.11
CA GLN A 57 1.18 -25.43 -7.79
C GLN A 57 1.60 -24.03 -7.40
N ILE A 58 1.71 -23.76 -6.11
CA ILE A 58 2.31 -22.54 -5.56
C ILE A 58 3.20 -22.91 -4.38
N THR A 59 4.37 -22.29 -4.30
CA THR A 59 5.35 -22.52 -3.25
C THR A 59 5.44 -21.27 -2.38
N ASP A 60 5.55 -21.44 -1.07
CA ASP A 60 5.89 -20.35 -0.16
C ASP A 60 6.85 -20.85 0.93
N GLY A 61 7.75 -19.98 1.37
CA GLY A 61 8.77 -20.35 2.33
C GLY A 61 9.36 -19.17 3.10
N ASN A 62 10.14 -19.48 4.14
CA ASN A 62 10.79 -18.46 4.94
C ASN A 62 12.18 -18.90 5.38
N LYS A 63 13.19 -18.04 5.16
CA LYS A 63 14.56 -18.31 5.63
C LYS A 63 14.61 -18.55 7.14
N ASN A 64 13.78 -17.85 7.93
CA ASN A 64 13.68 -18.06 9.37
C ASN A 64 12.68 -19.18 9.68
N LEU A 65 13.19 -20.30 10.21
CA LEU A 65 12.40 -21.47 10.58
C LEU A 65 11.24 -21.15 11.54
N LYS A 66 11.40 -20.18 12.45
CA LYS A 66 10.32 -19.76 13.38
C LYS A 66 9.14 -19.09 12.65
N ARG A 67 9.38 -18.53 11.46
CA ARG A 67 8.37 -17.88 10.62
C ARG A 67 7.81 -18.82 9.55
N LEU A 68 8.36 -20.03 9.39
CA LEU A 68 7.92 -21.02 8.40
C LEU A 68 6.45 -21.46 8.60
N LYS A 69 5.93 -21.41 9.83
CA LYS A 69 4.50 -21.67 10.10
C LYS A 69 3.55 -20.77 9.30
N TYR A 70 3.95 -19.51 9.07
CA TYR A 70 3.14 -18.54 8.33
C TYR A 70 3.00 -18.92 6.85
N SER A 71 4.01 -19.59 6.29
CA SER A 71 3.94 -20.10 4.92
C SER A 71 2.90 -21.21 4.79
N ARG A 72 2.85 -22.13 5.77
CA ARG A 72 1.81 -23.16 5.79
C ARG A 72 0.41 -22.57 5.97
N GLU A 73 0.25 -21.59 6.87
CA GLU A 73 -1.02 -20.88 7.08
C GLU A 73 -1.48 -20.13 5.81
N TYR A 74 -0.55 -19.50 5.10
CA TYR A 74 -0.82 -18.84 3.82
C TYR A 74 -1.34 -19.85 2.77
N LEU A 75 -0.62 -20.94 2.55
CA LEU A 75 -1.03 -21.98 1.60
C LEU A 75 -2.37 -22.64 1.95
N SER A 76 -2.65 -22.84 3.24
CA SER A 76 -3.96 -23.31 3.71
C SER A 76 -5.08 -22.31 3.36
N SER A 77 -4.81 -21.02 3.51
CA SER A 77 -5.75 -19.96 3.15
C SER A 77 -6.03 -19.93 1.64
N ILE A 78 -4.98 -20.08 0.82
CA ILE A 78 -5.11 -20.24 -0.63
C ILE A 78 -5.96 -21.48 -0.97
N ASN A 79 -5.65 -22.63 -0.37
CA ASN A 79 -6.39 -23.87 -0.61
C ASN A 79 -7.88 -23.74 -0.27
N HIS A 80 -8.21 -23.03 0.81
CA HIS A 80 -9.59 -22.73 1.16
C HIS A 80 -10.29 -21.85 0.11
N LEU A 81 -9.61 -20.83 -0.42
CA LEU A 81 -10.15 -20.01 -1.52
C LEU A 81 -10.37 -20.85 -2.78
N PHE A 82 -9.46 -21.78 -3.09
CA PHE A 82 -9.64 -22.74 -4.18
C PHE A 82 -10.90 -23.60 -4.01
N GLN A 83 -11.08 -24.18 -2.83
CA GLN A 83 -12.26 -25.00 -2.54
C GLN A 83 -13.55 -24.19 -2.65
N LYS A 84 -13.52 -22.93 -2.18
CA LYS A 84 -14.67 -22.02 -2.23
C LYS A 84 -15.03 -21.59 -3.66
N GLU A 85 -14.05 -21.17 -4.45
CA GLU A 85 -14.28 -20.52 -5.74
C GLU A 85 -14.34 -21.48 -6.93
N PHE A 86 -13.69 -22.64 -6.81
CA PHE A 86 -13.57 -23.63 -7.87
C PHE A 86 -14.08 -25.01 -7.47
N GLY A 87 -14.44 -25.25 -6.20
CA GLY A 87 -14.85 -26.57 -5.73
C GLY A 87 -13.71 -27.60 -5.69
N ILE A 88 -12.46 -27.14 -5.81
CA ILE A 88 -11.27 -28.01 -5.84
C ILE A 88 -10.38 -27.75 -4.64
N SER A 89 -9.80 -28.82 -4.11
CA SER A 89 -8.81 -28.75 -3.04
C SER A 89 -7.49 -29.37 -3.49
N GLY A 90 -6.41 -28.88 -2.91
CA GLY A 90 -5.06 -29.36 -3.13
C GLY A 90 -4.44 -29.97 -1.89
N LYS A 91 -3.26 -30.55 -2.09
CA LYS A 91 -2.43 -31.11 -1.02
C LYS A 91 -1.29 -30.15 -0.71
N ILE A 92 -1.08 -29.88 0.58
CA ILE A 92 0.06 -29.08 1.06
C ILE A 92 1.15 -30.03 1.53
N ASN A 93 2.29 -30.00 0.85
CA ASN A 93 3.45 -30.82 1.17
C ASN A 93 4.61 -29.94 1.64
N LYS A 94 5.41 -30.44 2.58
CA LYS A 94 6.70 -29.82 2.91
C LYS A 94 7.72 -30.24 1.85
N LEU A 95 8.49 -29.29 1.33
CA LEU A 95 9.61 -29.59 0.43
C LEU A 95 10.93 -29.54 1.22
N ASP A 96 12.02 -29.94 0.57
CA ASP A 96 13.36 -29.76 1.13
C ASP A 96 13.64 -28.27 1.39
N GLY A 97 14.30 -28.00 2.52
CA GLY A 97 14.53 -26.66 3.03
C GLY A 97 13.35 -26.09 3.84
N ASN A 98 13.25 -24.76 3.88
CA ASN A 98 12.25 -24.04 4.67
C ASN A 98 11.10 -23.54 3.79
N MET A 99 10.42 -24.46 3.10
CA MET A 99 9.30 -24.12 2.22
C MET A 99 8.22 -25.21 2.18
N TYR A 100 7.02 -24.81 1.78
CA TYR A 100 5.88 -25.67 1.51
C TYR A 100 5.39 -25.44 0.09
N VAL A 101 4.72 -26.45 -0.47
CA VAL A 101 4.04 -26.35 -1.76
C VAL A 101 2.59 -26.79 -1.62
N LEU A 102 1.68 -26.02 -2.22
CA LEU A 102 0.30 -26.43 -2.46
C LEU A 102 0.19 -26.94 -3.89
N ILE A 103 -0.30 -28.17 -4.07
CA ILE A 103 -0.47 -28.81 -5.38
C ILE A 103 -1.96 -29.06 -5.65
N ILE A 104 -2.46 -28.51 -6.74
CA ILE A 104 -3.82 -28.71 -7.27
C ILE A 104 -3.72 -29.61 -8.51
N ASN A 105 -4.09 -30.89 -8.35
CA ASN A 105 -4.08 -31.86 -9.44
C ASN A 105 -5.42 -31.85 -10.18
N ASN A 106 -5.65 -30.81 -10.98
CA ASN A 106 -6.87 -30.68 -11.78
C ASN A 106 -6.57 -30.09 -13.17
N LYS A 107 -6.59 -30.96 -14.18
CA LYS A 107 -6.31 -30.60 -15.59
C LYS A 107 -7.24 -29.53 -16.15
N TRP A 108 -8.51 -29.58 -15.75
CA TRP A 108 -9.53 -28.65 -16.26
C TRP A 108 -9.31 -27.26 -15.70
N PHE A 109 -8.98 -27.17 -14.41
CA PHE A 109 -8.58 -25.92 -13.79
C PHE A 109 -7.34 -25.32 -14.48
N SER A 110 -6.27 -26.11 -14.67
CA SER A 110 -5.04 -25.65 -15.34
C SER A 110 -5.28 -25.13 -16.76
N ARG A 111 -6.17 -25.77 -17.51
CA ARG A 111 -6.60 -25.30 -18.85
C ARG A 111 -7.47 -24.06 -18.76
N ALA A 112 -8.41 -24.02 -17.83
CA ALA A 112 -9.32 -22.89 -17.65
C ALA A 112 -8.55 -21.61 -17.28
N ILE A 113 -7.56 -21.68 -16.39
CA ILE A 113 -6.81 -20.47 -16.03
C ILE A 113 -5.91 -19.97 -17.15
N ASN A 114 -5.39 -20.87 -17.98
CA ASN A 114 -4.65 -20.51 -19.17
C ASN A 114 -5.57 -19.83 -20.20
N TYR A 115 -6.73 -20.41 -20.46
CA TYR A 115 -7.67 -19.90 -21.46
C TYR A 115 -8.33 -18.58 -21.05
N PHE A 116 -8.85 -18.48 -19.82
CA PHE A 116 -9.62 -17.30 -19.39
C PHE A 116 -8.76 -16.16 -18.84
N TYR A 117 -7.61 -16.48 -18.24
CA TYR A 117 -6.76 -15.48 -17.58
C TYR A 117 -5.35 -15.40 -18.17
N ASN A 118 -5.07 -16.08 -19.28
CA ASN A 118 -3.76 -16.07 -19.94
C ASN A 118 -2.60 -16.46 -19.01
N VAL A 119 -2.84 -17.28 -17.98
CA VAL A 119 -1.75 -17.82 -17.13
C VAL A 119 -0.97 -18.84 -17.97
N PRO A 120 0.29 -18.59 -18.34
CA PRO A 120 1.02 -19.48 -19.25
C PRO A 120 1.36 -20.81 -18.57
N PHE A 121 1.48 -21.87 -19.38
CA PHE A 121 2.11 -23.11 -18.94
C PHE A 121 3.64 -22.94 -18.91
N GLY A 122 4.28 -23.41 -17.84
CA GLY A 122 5.73 -23.36 -17.69
C GLY A 122 6.25 -21.96 -17.38
N LYS A 123 7.27 -21.50 -18.14
CA LYS A 123 7.95 -20.22 -17.90
C LYS A 123 7.02 -19.04 -18.20
N LYS A 124 6.95 -18.10 -17.27
CA LYS A 124 6.21 -16.84 -17.40
C LYS A 124 7.06 -15.79 -18.11
N THR A 125 6.99 -15.73 -19.43
CA THR A 125 7.79 -14.80 -20.24
C THR A 125 7.09 -13.46 -20.46
N ILE A 126 5.78 -13.49 -20.71
CA ILE A 126 4.95 -12.31 -20.95
C ILE A 126 3.73 -12.41 -20.05
N LEU A 127 3.57 -11.46 -19.15
CA LEU A 127 2.47 -11.38 -18.21
C LEU A 127 1.79 -10.03 -18.33
N GLU A 128 0.46 -10.05 -18.42
CA GLU A 128 -0.41 -8.88 -18.51
C GLU A 128 -1.61 -9.09 -17.60
N ILE A 129 -2.19 -8.02 -17.05
CA ILE A 129 -3.42 -8.19 -16.27
C ILE A 129 -4.50 -8.78 -17.18
N PRO A 130 -5.17 -9.87 -16.76
CA PRO A 130 -6.29 -10.41 -17.52
C PRO A 130 -7.36 -9.35 -17.80
N LYS A 131 -7.78 -9.20 -19.07
CA LYS A 131 -8.77 -8.19 -19.50
C LYS A 131 -10.08 -8.24 -18.72
N ILE A 132 -10.43 -9.42 -18.19
CA ILE A 132 -11.61 -9.61 -17.36
C ILE A 132 -11.54 -8.85 -16.01
N PHE A 133 -10.36 -8.50 -15.54
CA PHE A 133 -10.16 -7.66 -14.35
C PHE A 133 -10.18 -6.17 -14.75
N ASN A 134 -11.32 -5.73 -15.29
CA ASN A 134 -11.47 -4.40 -15.88
C ASN A 134 -11.80 -3.28 -14.86
N ASN A 135 -12.23 -3.62 -13.65
CA ASN A 135 -12.56 -2.64 -12.61
C ASN A 135 -11.53 -2.62 -11.48
N ASN A 136 -11.49 -1.51 -10.74
CA ASN A 136 -10.50 -1.28 -9.70
C ASN A 136 -10.56 -2.31 -8.57
N ARG A 137 -11.75 -2.81 -8.22
CA ARG A 137 -11.91 -3.81 -7.14
C ARG A 137 -11.20 -5.12 -7.51
N LEU A 138 -11.44 -5.63 -8.71
CA LEU A 138 -10.77 -6.84 -9.22
C LEU A 138 -9.26 -6.62 -9.41
N LYS A 139 -8.84 -5.46 -9.93
CA LYS A 139 -7.42 -5.11 -10.05
C LYS A 139 -6.72 -5.07 -8.68
N ASN A 140 -7.36 -4.48 -7.67
CA ASN A 140 -6.83 -4.45 -6.31
C ASN A 140 -6.63 -5.86 -5.76
N SER A 141 -7.60 -6.75 -5.96
CA SER A 141 -7.48 -8.15 -5.52
C SER A 141 -6.37 -8.89 -6.28
N PHE A 142 -6.28 -8.71 -7.60
CA PHE A 142 -5.21 -9.27 -8.42
C PHE A 142 -3.82 -8.82 -7.93
N TRP A 143 -3.62 -7.50 -7.76
CA TRP A 143 -2.37 -6.96 -7.24
C TRP A 143 -2.08 -7.45 -5.82
N SER A 144 -3.10 -7.60 -4.97
CA SER A 144 -2.92 -8.16 -3.62
C SER A 144 -2.33 -9.57 -3.67
N GLY A 145 -2.74 -10.42 -4.62
CA GLY A 145 -2.17 -11.76 -4.82
C GLY A 145 -0.71 -11.73 -5.25
N ILE A 146 -0.34 -10.80 -6.14
CA ILE A 146 1.06 -10.58 -6.54
C ILE A 146 1.90 -10.08 -5.36
N ILE A 147 1.39 -9.11 -4.58
CA ILE A 147 2.08 -8.59 -3.40
C ILE A 147 2.29 -9.69 -2.34
N ASP A 148 1.30 -10.56 -2.14
CA ASP A 148 1.41 -11.67 -1.19
C ASP A 148 2.37 -12.78 -1.63
N THR A 149 2.79 -12.81 -2.90
CA THR A 149 3.80 -13.74 -3.43
C THR A 149 5.15 -13.03 -3.62
N ASP A 150 5.27 -12.19 -4.65
CA ASP A 150 6.52 -11.49 -5.01
C ASP A 150 6.82 -10.24 -4.17
N GLY A 151 5.82 -9.68 -3.48
CA GLY A 151 6.03 -8.52 -2.62
C GLY A 151 6.88 -8.83 -1.39
N GLN A 152 7.70 -7.89 -0.95
CA GLN A 152 8.58 -8.01 0.20
C GLN A 152 8.30 -6.90 1.20
N VAL A 153 8.01 -7.31 2.43
CA VAL A 153 7.92 -6.42 3.59
C VAL A 153 9.04 -6.81 4.53
N PHE A 154 10.07 -5.98 4.64
CA PHE A 154 11.20 -6.26 5.53
C PHE A 154 10.93 -5.71 6.93
N ASP A 155 11.54 -6.34 7.93
CA ASP A 155 11.51 -5.85 9.31
C ASP A 155 12.28 -4.52 9.40
N ASN A 156 11.71 -3.50 10.04
CA ASN A 156 12.29 -2.16 10.16
C ASN A 156 12.55 -1.46 8.81
N SER A 157 11.90 -1.86 7.74
CA SER A 157 12.06 -1.18 6.45
C SER A 157 11.09 -0.03 6.32
N GLU A 158 11.60 1.06 5.77
CA GLU A 158 10.82 2.22 5.36
C GLU A 158 10.12 2.00 4.02
N ASN A 159 10.27 0.82 3.41
CA ASN A 159 9.68 0.51 2.11
C ASN A 159 9.05 -0.90 2.07
N ILE A 160 7.91 -1.00 1.39
CA ILE A 160 7.41 -2.25 0.79
C ILE A 160 8.00 -2.31 -0.62
N GLN A 161 8.53 -3.46 -1.01
CA GLN A 161 9.16 -3.65 -2.31
C GLN A 161 8.39 -4.70 -3.10
N LEU A 162 8.17 -4.47 -4.40
CA LEU A 162 7.80 -5.51 -5.36
C LEU A 162 8.89 -5.59 -6.42
N CYS A 163 9.28 -6.81 -6.79
CA CYS A 163 10.32 -7.05 -7.78
C CYS A 163 9.87 -8.14 -8.75
N MET A 164 9.85 -7.84 -10.06
CA MET A 164 9.47 -8.80 -11.09
C MET A 164 10.26 -8.57 -12.38
N LYS A 165 10.41 -9.62 -13.20
CA LYS A 165 11.04 -9.53 -14.53
C LYS A 165 10.12 -8.99 -15.63
N SER A 166 8.80 -9.15 -15.47
CA SER A 166 7.83 -8.70 -16.48
C SER A 166 7.75 -7.18 -16.49
N LYS A 167 8.40 -6.54 -17.48
CA LYS A 167 8.34 -5.09 -17.71
C LYS A 167 6.90 -4.59 -17.77
N LYS A 168 6.10 -5.17 -18.67
CA LYS A 168 4.73 -4.75 -18.95
C LYS A 168 3.85 -4.78 -17.70
N LEU A 169 3.90 -5.87 -16.95
CA LEU A 169 3.12 -6.00 -15.71
C LEU A 169 3.56 -4.95 -14.66
N MET A 170 4.86 -4.70 -14.54
CA MET A 170 5.37 -3.72 -13.58
C MET A 170 5.10 -2.27 -13.98
N GLU A 171 5.09 -1.95 -15.28
CA GLU A 171 4.63 -0.65 -15.80
C GLU A 171 3.13 -0.45 -15.55
N GLU A 172 2.31 -1.46 -15.82
CA GLU A 172 0.87 -1.42 -15.49
C GLU A 172 0.64 -1.19 -13.99
N PHE A 173 1.46 -1.79 -13.11
CA PHE A 173 1.35 -1.54 -11.66
C PHE A 173 1.78 -0.12 -11.26
N HIS A 174 2.87 0.38 -11.85
CA HIS A 174 3.34 1.75 -11.65
C HIS A 174 2.27 2.79 -12.02
N GLU A 175 1.68 2.66 -13.20
CA GLU A 175 0.58 3.51 -13.65
C GLU A 175 -0.63 3.40 -12.72
N TYR A 176 -0.97 2.17 -12.31
CA TYR A 176 -2.09 1.93 -11.41
C TYR A 176 -1.91 2.58 -10.03
N LEU A 177 -0.71 2.48 -9.44
CA LEU A 177 -0.41 3.17 -8.17
C LEU A 177 -0.43 4.69 -8.31
N THR A 178 0.01 5.22 -9.47
CA THR A 178 -0.06 6.66 -9.78
C THR A 178 -1.52 7.13 -9.81
N LEU A 179 -2.40 6.39 -10.49
CA LEU A 179 -3.84 6.69 -10.55
C LEU A 179 -4.51 6.66 -9.16
N LEU A 180 -4.04 5.79 -8.27
CA LEU A 180 -4.50 5.69 -6.89
C LEU A 180 -3.85 6.73 -5.97
N ASP A 181 -2.97 7.59 -6.47
CA ASP A 181 -2.21 8.57 -5.70
C ASP A 181 -1.46 7.90 -4.52
N ILE A 182 -0.86 6.74 -4.77
CA ILE A 182 0.06 6.08 -3.86
C ILE A 182 1.47 6.51 -4.26
N VAL A 183 2.18 7.17 -3.34
CA VAL A 183 3.58 7.56 -3.59
C VAL A 183 4.43 6.29 -3.68
N HIS A 184 5.30 6.22 -4.69
CA HIS A 184 6.21 5.09 -4.89
C HIS A 184 7.40 5.50 -5.78
N ASN A 185 8.46 4.69 -5.77
CA ASN A 185 9.58 4.80 -6.68
C ASN A 185 9.59 3.59 -7.62
N PHE A 186 9.70 3.84 -8.92
CA PHE A 186 9.83 2.81 -9.94
C PHE A 186 11.21 2.88 -10.57
N ARG A 187 11.92 1.74 -10.64
CA ARG A 187 13.27 1.68 -11.21
C ARG A 187 13.54 0.34 -11.88
N HIS A 188 14.38 0.36 -12.91
CA HIS A 188 14.91 -0.83 -13.57
C HIS A 188 16.36 -1.05 -13.12
N TYR A 189 16.69 -2.28 -12.72
CA TYR A 189 18.05 -2.64 -12.33
C TYR A 189 18.37 -4.06 -12.81
N ARG A 190 19.42 -4.18 -13.63
CA ARG A 190 19.77 -5.41 -14.37
C ARG A 190 18.62 -5.82 -15.30
N ASP A 191 17.99 -6.96 -15.04
CA ASP A 191 16.88 -7.53 -15.84
C ASP A 191 15.57 -7.57 -15.03
N GLU A 192 15.46 -6.74 -13.99
CA GLU A 192 14.35 -6.73 -13.06
C GLU A 192 13.83 -5.32 -12.81
N TYR A 193 12.53 -5.23 -12.60
CA TYR A 193 11.81 -4.01 -12.31
C TYR A 193 11.43 -3.99 -10.84
N TYR A 194 11.73 -2.88 -10.18
CA TYR A 194 11.52 -2.68 -8.76
C TYR A 194 10.53 -1.55 -8.54
N LEU A 195 9.52 -1.82 -7.70
CA LEU A 195 8.60 -0.83 -7.20
C LEU A 195 8.73 -0.73 -5.68
N LEU A 196 9.01 0.47 -5.17
CA LEU A 196 9.18 0.72 -3.74
C LEU A 196 8.11 1.68 -3.25
N VAL A 197 7.23 1.22 -2.37
CA VAL A 197 6.26 2.08 -1.68
C VAL A 197 6.87 2.50 -0.35
N PRO A 198 7.07 3.80 -0.06
CA PRO A 198 7.64 4.27 1.18
C PRO A 198 6.62 4.27 2.34
N VAL A 199 7.12 4.33 3.57
CA VAL A 199 6.35 4.25 4.83
C VAL A 199 5.19 5.23 4.90
N ARG A 200 5.39 6.45 4.39
CA ARG A 200 4.34 7.50 4.33
C ARG A 200 3.09 7.10 3.54
N SER A 201 3.19 6.07 2.69
CA SER A 201 2.09 5.56 1.87
C SER A 201 1.59 4.19 2.33
N PHE A 202 2.16 3.59 3.38
CA PHE A 202 1.75 2.26 3.87
C PHE A 202 0.27 2.18 4.26
N LYS A 203 -0.26 3.22 4.92
CA LYS A 203 -1.68 3.24 5.32
C LYS A 203 -2.58 3.16 4.10
N LYS A 204 -2.43 4.10 3.16
CA LYS A 204 -3.21 4.13 1.92
C LYS A 204 -3.01 2.86 1.08
N PHE A 205 -1.79 2.35 1.02
CA PHE A 205 -1.48 1.08 0.35
C PHE A 205 -2.23 -0.10 0.98
N ASN A 206 -2.22 -0.22 2.31
CA ASN A 206 -2.91 -1.29 3.04
C ASN A 206 -4.45 -1.18 2.97
N ASP A 207 -4.98 0.05 2.91
CA ASP A 207 -6.42 0.28 2.79
C ASP A 207 -6.95 -0.15 1.41
N ILE A 208 -6.09 -0.14 0.38
CA ILE A 208 -6.44 -0.51 -1.00
C ILE A 208 -6.08 -1.97 -1.31
N PHE A 209 -4.88 -2.41 -0.93
CA PHE A 209 -4.39 -3.77 -1.19
C PHE A 209 -4.45 -4.61 0.08
N ARG A 210 -5.23 -5.69 0.01
CA ARG A 210 -5.45 -6.58 1.14
C ARG A 210 -4.35 -7.63 1.20
N ILE A 211 -3.33 -7.38 2.04
CA ILE A 211 -2.29 -8.38 2.36
C ILE A 211 -2.90 -9.45 3.26
N ILE A 212 -3.02 -10.67 2.73
CA ILE A 212 -3.54 -11.85 3.42
C ILE A 212 -2.39 -12.67 4.00
N HIS A 213 -1.20 -12.64 3.39
CA HIS A 213 -0.07 -13.42 3.85
C HIS A 213 0.29 -13.05 5.31
N PRO A 214 0.20 -13.98 6.27
CA PRO A 214 0.25 -13.66 7.70
C PRO A 214 1.59 -13.06 8.13
N CYS A 215 2.72 -13.57 7.62
CA CYS A 215 4.03 -12.96 7.90
C CYS A 215 4.16 -11.52 7.37
N LYS A 216 3.77 -11.26 6.10
CA LYS A 216 3.83 -9.91 5.51
C LYS A 216 2.90 -8.95 6.23
N LYS A 217 1.69 -9.39 6.58
CA LYS A 217 0.73 -8.62 7.37
C LYS A 217 1.30 -8.23 8.74
N MET A 218 1.87 -9.18 9.47
CA MET A 218 2.53 -8.93 10.75
C MET A 218 3.67 -7.89 10.61
N LEU A 219 4.53 -8.03 9.60
CA LEU A 219 5.64 -7.11 9.36
C LEU A 219 5.15 -5.71 8.99
N LEU A 220 4.10 -5.62 8.16
CA LEU A 220 3.50 -4.34 7.79
C LEU A 220 2.90 -3.62 8.98
N ILE A 221 2.15 -4.33 9.83
CA ILE A 221 1.59 -3.78 11.08
C ILE A 221 2.74 -3.29 11.99
N ASN A 222 3.80 -4.08 12.15
CA ASN A 222 4.96 -3.68 12.93
C ASN A 222 5.62 -2.42 12.37
N ASN A 223 5.75 -2.30 11.06
CA ASN A 223 6.34 -1.12 10.44
C ASN A 223 5.41 0.11 10.53
N LEU A 224 4.09 -0.06 10.39
CA LEU A 224 3.11 1.00 10.62
C LEU A 224 3.17 1.53 12.06
N ASN A 225 3.29 0.63 13.05
CA ASN A 225 3.43 0.98 14.47
C ASN A 225 4.78 1.63 14.82
N LYS A 226 5.79 1.48 13.96
CA LYS A 226 7.10 2.15 14.08
C LYS A 226 7.10 3.50 13.34
N GLY A 227 6.46 3.57 12.17
CA GLY A 227 6.33 4.79 11.37
C GLY A 227 5.47 5.88 12.04
N THR A 228 4.53 5.48 12.90
CA THR A 228 3.83 6.39 13.84
C THR A 228 4.73 6.90 14.98
N LYS A 229 5.97 6.42 15.08
CA LYS A 229 7.01 6.93 16.00
C LYS A 229 8.09 7.75 15.30
N HIS A 230 7.91 8.18 14.05
CA HIS A 230 8.69 9.32 13.55
C HIS A 230 8.28 10.56 14.33
N LYS A 231 8.92 10.76 15.50
CA LYS A 231 8.98 12.04 16.18
C LYS A 231 9.73 13.00 15.27
N ILE A 232 9.00 13.68 14.40
CA ILE A 232 9.52 14.86 13.71
C ILE A 232 9.58 15.96 14.77
N TYR A 233 10.75 16.12 15.38
CA TYR A 233 11.01 17.25 16.26
C TYR A 233 11.19 18.50 15.41
N ILE A 234 10.17 19.36 15.36
CA ILE A 234 10.30 20.70 14.81
C ILE A 234 11.00 21.55 15.88
N GLY A 235 12.30 21.76 15.72
CA GLY A 235 13.09 22.64 16.57
C GLY A 235 14.15 23.36 15.76
N LYS A 236 14.23 24.69 15.90
CA LYS A 236 15.22 25.49 15.17
C LYS A 236 16.64 25.09 15.60
N THR A 237 17.54 25.04 14.62
CA THR A 237 18.94 24.65 14.70
C THR A 237 19.73 25.46 15.72
N ASP A 238 20.11 24.80 16.82
CA ASP A 238 21.17 25.26 17.72
C ASP A 238 22.53 24.72 17.23
N LYS A 239 23.65 25.38 17.54
CA LYS A 239 25.01 24.94 17.13
C LYS A 239 25.29 23.49 17.51
N THR A 240 24.69 23.02 18.60
CA THR A 240 24.74 21.66 19.13
C THR A 240 24.09 20.62 18.21
N LEU A 241 23.05 20.99 17.44
CA LEU A 241 22.37 20.07 16.53
C LEU A 241 23.22 19.79 15.27
N LYS A 242 23.97 20.79 14.79
CA LYS A 242 24.97 20.58 13.72
C LYS A 242 26.08 19.63 14.16
N GLN A 243 26.54 19.76 15.40
CA GLN A 243 27.57 18.89 15.99
C GLN A 243 27.04 17.46 16.25
N PHE A 244 25.76 17.33 16.60
CA PHE A 244 25.09 16.04 16.73
C PHE A 244 24.83 15.36 15.37
N MET A 245 24.51 16.14 14.32
CA MET A 245 24.28 15.62 12.96
C MET A 245 25.58 15.30 12.21
N SER A 246 26.66 16.07 12.42
CA SER A 246 27.99 15.79 11.83
C SER A 246 28.58 14.48 12.31
N ASN A 247 28.31 14.10 13.57
CA ASN A 247 28.78 12.84 14.14
C ASN A 247 27.96 11.62 13.69
N ASN A 248 26.81 11.81 13.04
CA ASN A 248 25.86 10.73 12.73
C ASN A 248 25.46 10.61 11.24
N LYS A 249 26.21 11.18 10.29
CA LYS A 249 25.98 11.04 8.82
C LYS A 249 24.53 11.33 8.36
N TYR A 250 23.97 12.49 8.71
CA TYR A 250 22.66 12.93 8.16
C TYR A 250 22.83 14.15 7.25
N ILE A 251 22.24 14.11 6.04
CA ILE A 251 22.32 15.18 5.03
C ILE A 251 21.12 16.12 5.20
N ALA A 252 21.39 17.38 5.53
CA ALA A 252 20.41 18.47 5.46
C ALA A 252 20.54 19.21 4.12
N LYS A 253 19.44 19.33 3.36
CA LYS A 253 19.37 20.23 2.21
C LYS A 253 18.69 21.53 2.63
N THR A 254 19.36 22.65 2.40
CA THR A 254 18.83 24.02 2.55
C THR A 254 18.89 24.71 1.21
N GLU A 255 17.77 25.26 0.74
CA GLU A 255 17.75 26.19 -0.40
C GLU A 255 17.02 27.48 -0.03
N ASN A 256 17.65 28.60 -0.40
CA ASN A 256 17.28 29.98 -0.12
C ASN A 256 16.26 30.49 -1.16
N ASN A 257 15.32 31.34 -0.73
CA ASN A 257 14.95 32.63 -1.33
C ASN A 257 13.64 33.15 -0.68
N TYR A 258 13.63 34.43 -0.29
CA TYR A 258 12.57 35.06 0.51
C TYR A 258 11.88 36.19 -0.27
N THR A 259 10.58 36.45 -0.06
CA THR A 259 9.93 37.79 -0.02
C THR A 259 8.51 37.72 0.61
N LYS A 260 8.06 38.82 1.24
CA LYS A 260 6.89 39.10 2.13
C LYS A 260 5.49 38.91 1.48
N ILE A 261 4.38 38.74 2.24
CA ILE A 261 3.37 39.79 2.66
C ILE A 261 2.33 39.18 3.67
N GLY A 262 1.68 40.03 4.49
CA GLY A 262 0.39 39.76 5.17
C GLY A 262 -0.51 41.02 5.15
N VAL A 263 -1.80 40.98 5.58
CA VAL A 263 -2.67 42.18 5.79
C VAL A 263 -3.66 42.05 6.98
N HIS A 264 -3.90 43.22 7.57
CA HIS A 264 -4.64 43.68 8.75
C HIS A 264 -5.93 44.44 8.30
N ASN A 265 -7.03 44.39 9.06
CA ASN A 265 -8.28 45.16 8.87
C ASN A 265 -9.05 44.97 7.54
N GLY A 266 -9.55 43.76 7.27
CA GLY A 266 -10.76 43.59 6.44
C GLY A 266 -10.64 43.78 4.92
N LYS A 267 -9.45 43.71 4.33
CA LYS A 267 -9.30 43.44 2.88
C LYS A 267 -8.50 42.16 2.64
N PHE A 268 -9.07 41.26 1.84
CA PHE A 268 -8.53 39.93 1.52
C PHE A 268 -7.18 40.00 0.80
N ILE A 269 -6.30 39.04 1.09
CA ILE A 269 -5.26 38.61 0.15
C ILE A 269 -5.50 37.14 -0.21
N LYS A 270 -5.34 36.81 -1.50
CA LYS A 270 -5.38 35.45 -2.05
C LYS A 270 -4.43 34.50 -1.30
N ILE A 271 -4.95 33.33 -0.93
CA ILE A 271 -4.27 32.24 -0.21
C ILE A 271 -3.34 31.45 -1.16
N PRO A 272 -2.12 31.03 -0.76
CA PRO A 272 -1.27 30.19 -1.59
C PRO A 272 -1.21 28.72 -1.12
N HIS A 273 -0.60 27.93 -1.98
CA HIS A 273 -0.52 26.47 -1.98
C HIS A 273 0.27 25.90 -0.78
N ILE A 274 0.11 24.59 -0.51
CA ILE A 274 0.68 23.75 0.57
C ILE A 274 2.16 23.99 1.01
N LYS A 275 2.94 24.75 0.24
CA LYS A 275 4.35 25.09 0.46
C LYS A 275 4.58 26.17 1.54
N ASP A 276 3.52 26.77 2.07
CA ASP A 276 3.59 27.90 3.02
C ASP A 276 3.40 27.55 4.51
N LEU A 277 3.21 26.26 4.85
CA LEU A 277 3.03 25.81 6.25
C LEU A 277 4.29 26.03 7.11
N ASP A 278 5.48 25.93 6.51
CA ASP A 278 6.77 26.14 7.22
C ASP A 278 6.96 27.61 7.66
N SER A 279 6.37 28.56 6.93
CA SER A 279 6.36 29.99 7.28
C SER A 279 5.53 30.26 8.55
N VAL A 280 4.38 29.60 8.67
CA VAL A 280 3.49 29.70 9.84
C VAL A 280 4.14 29.05 11.07
N ALA A 281 4.69 27.85 10.93
CA ALA A 281 5.35 27.12 12.01
C ALA A 281 6.56 27.88 12.60
N SER A 282 7.31 28.61 11.77
CA SER A 282 8.49 29.39 12.22
C SER A 282 8.17 30.64 13.06
N ARG A 283 6.91 31.11 13.02
CA ARG A 283 6.44 32.30 13.77
C ARG A 283 5.85 31.96 15.13
N ILE A 284 5.69 30.67 15.41
CA ILE A 284 5.26 30.13 16.70
C ILE A 284 6.50 29.93 17.57
N ARG A 285 6.59 30.67 18.68
CA ARG A 285 7.65 30.46 19.68
C ARG A 285 7.03 30.06 21.01
N PRO A 286 7.47 28.96 21.64
CA PRO A 286 7.17 28.71 23.03
C PRO A 286 8.08 29.58 23.91
N ARG A 287 7.49 30.37 24.82
CA ARG A 287 8.20 31.09 25.90
C ARG A 287 7.29 31.18 27.13
N ASP A 288 7.80 30.92 28.32
CA ASP A 288 7.06 31.16 29.58
C ASP A 288 5.61 30.60 29.58
N ARG A 289 5.46 29.34 29.15
CA ARG A 289 4.17 28.62 29.02
C ARG A 289 3.19 29.13 27.94
N LYS A 290 3.62 30.03 27.06
CA LYS A 290 2.79 30.66 26.02
C LYS A 290 3.36 30.39 24.62
N ILE A 291 2.46 30.16 23.67
CA ILE A 291 2.73 30.17 22.24
C ILE A 291 2.41 31.58 21.72
N TYR A 292 3.45 32.22 21.18
CA TYR A 292 3.36 33.56 20.61
C TYR A 292 3.24 33.46 19.09
N ILE A 293 2.25 34.16 18.52
CA ILE A 293 2.21 34.41 17.09
C ILE A 293 2.94 35.74 16.86
N ILE A 294 4.08 35.67 16.18
CA ILE A 294 4.98 36.81 16.01
C ILE A 294 4.93 37.29 14.56
N ASN A 295 4.69 38.59 14.39
CA ASN A 295 4.81 39.27 13.11
C ASN A 295 5.89 40.36 13.20
N ARG A 296 6.93 40.25 12.37
CA ARG A 296 8.03 41.23 12.29
C ARG A 296 8.53 41.71 13.67
N SER A 297 8.76 40.76 14.57
CA SER A 297 9.29 40.98 15.92
C SER A 297 8.31 41.55 16.96
N LYS A 298 7.05 41.81 16.60
CA LYS A 298 5.98 42.13 17.55
C LYS A 298 5.10 40.90 17.82
N ILE A 299 4.75 40.71 19.08
CA ILE A 299 3.77 39.69 19.51
C ILE A 299 2.38 40.22 19.15
N GLU A 300 1.67 39.55 18.25
CA GLU A 300 0.31 39.95 17.84
C GLU A 300 -0.77 39.26 18.67
N SER A 301 -0.55 38.01 19.07
CA SER A 301 -1.46 37.27 19.94
C SER A 301 -0.72 36.24 20.79
N ARG A 302 -1.38 35.81 21.87
CA ARG A 302 -0.86 34.83 22.84
C ARG A 302 -1.90 33.76 23.02
N ILE A 303 -1.48 32.50 22.91
CA ILE A 303 -2.29 31.35 23.27
C ILE A 303 -1.44 30.46 24.19
N THR A 304 -1.96 30.08 25.35
CA THR A 304 -1.23 29.22 26.29
C THR A 304 -1.21 27.77 25.77
N ALA A 305 -0.27 26.97 26.28
CA ALA A 305 -0.29 25.54 25.99
C ALA A 305 -1.62 24.91 26.46
N GLU A 306 -2.11 25.30 27.64
CA GLU A 306 -3.38 24.85 28.22
C GLU A 306 -4.59 25.24 27.35
N GLU A 307 -4.58 26.43 26.73
CA GLU A 307 -5.63 26.86 25.79
C GLU A 307 -5.63 26.00 24.51
N ILE A 308 -4.45 25.63 23.98
CA ILE A 308 -4.34 24.72 22.84
C ILE A 308 -4.80 23.30 23.23
N GLU A 309 -4.39 22.82 24.39
CA GLU A 309 -4.84 21.52 24.92
C GLU A 309 -6.36 21.47 25.03
N LYS A 310 -6.98 22.57 25.49
CA LYS A 310 -8.44 22.70 25.64
C LYS A 310 -9.17 22.83 24.31
N ILE A 311 -8.67 23.64 23.36
CA ILE A 311 -9.33 23.87 22.06
C ILE A 311 -9.32 22.61 21.19
N PHE A 312 -8.23 21.84 21.25
CA PHE A 312 -8.03 20.70 20.37
C PHE A 312 -8.11 19.35 21.07
N GLU A 313 -8.46 19.34 22.37
CA GLU A 313 -8.54 18.14 23.21
C GLU A 313 -7.26 17.28 23.19
N ILE A 314 -6.10 17.94 23.18
CA ILE A 314 -4.79 17.29 23.06
C ILE A 314 -3.97 17.50 24.31
N LYS A 315 -2.98 16.63 24.58
CA LYS A 315 -2.05 16.78 25.70
C LYS A 315 -0.65 17.13 25.19
N SER A 316 -0.06 18.15 25.75
CA SER A 316 1.32 18.54 25.54
C SER A 316 2.25 17.84 26.51
N TYR A 317 3.53 17.74 26.15
CA TYR A 317 4.58 17.21 27.01
C TYR A 317 5.45 18.35 27.53
N TYR A 318 5.53 18.53 28.85
CA TYR A 318 6.38 19.55 29.46
C TYR A 318 7.78 19.03 29.74
N ASN A 319 8.79 19.71 29.19
CA ASN A 319 10.19 19.47 29.51
C ASN A 319 10.67 20.49 30.56
N LYS A 320 10.81 20.02 31.81
CA LYS A 320 11.28 20.83 32.93
C LYS A 320 12.66 21.45 32.69
N GLY A 321 13.59 20.71 32.09
CA GLY A 321 14.98 21.17 31.88
C GLY A 321 15.12 22.32 30.87
N LYS A 322 14.12 22.52 30.01
CA LYS A 322 14.10 23.60 29.01
C LYS A 322 12.97 24.62 29.23
N ASN A 323 12.10 24.39 30.22
CA ASN A 323 10.88 25.17 30.46
C ASN A 323 10.00 25.30 29.19
N THR A 324 9.82 24.18 28.46
CA THR A 324 9.15 24.17 27.14
C THR A 324 8.14 23.04 27.05
N TYR A 325 6.98 23.31 26.43
CA TYR A 325 5.98 22.32 26.07
C TYR A 325 6.16 21.85 24.61
N TYR A 326 6.02 20.54 24.40
CA TYR A 326 6.11 19.89 23.09
C TYR A 326 4.76 19.28 22.75
N PHE A 327 4.32 19.47 21.51
CA PHE A 327 3.12 18.82 20.97
C PHE A 327 3.54 17.75 19.97
N ASN A 328 2.72 16.71 19.81
CA ASN A 328 2.95 15.70 18.79
C ASN A 328 2.78 16.32 17.39
N SER A 329 3.70 16.05 16.47
CA SER A 329 3.69 16.60 15.10
C SER A 329 2.46 16.18 14.30
N ASP A 330 1.99 14.94 14.48
CA ASP A 330 0.80 14.44 13.77
C ASP A 330 -0.45 15.17 14.25
N VAL A 331 -0.49 15.45 15.56
CA VAL A 331 -1.54 16.23 16.19
C VAL A 331 -1.53 17.67 15.70
N LEU A 332 -0.36 18.32 15.61
CA LEU A 332 -0.25 19.67 15.05
C LEU A 332 -0.64 19.72 13.57
N CYS A 333 -0.22 18.73 12.78
CA CYS A 333 -0.62 18.62 11.37
C CYS A 333 -2.13 18.45 11.22
N ASP A 334 -2.78 17.64 12.05
CA ASP A 334 -4.23 17.48 12.05
C ASP A 334 -4.94 18.73 12.59
N MET A 335 -4.34 19.44 13.55
CA MET A 335 -4.78 20.76 14.03
C MET A 335 -4.79 21.78 12.89
N PHE A 336 -3.71 21.86 12.11
CA PHE A 336 -3.62 22.74 10.95
C PHE A 336 -4.59 22.35 9.83
N LYS A 337 -4.81 21.04 9.60
CA LYS A 337 -5.84 20.56 8.66
C LYS A 337 -7.26 20.88 9.14
N TYR A 338 -7.53 20.80 10.44
CA TYR A 338 -8.84 21.08 11.03
C TYR A 338 -9.18 22.58 10.96
N LEU A 339 -8.20 23.45 11.26
CA LEU A 339 -8.28 24.89 11.03
C LEU A 339 -8.51 25.22 9.55
N TYR A 340 -7.92 24.45 8.63
CA TYR A 340 -8.15 24.58 7.18
C TYR A 340 -9.53 24.12 6.69
N ARG A 341 -10.21 23.23 7.43
CA ARG A 341 -11.53 22.68 7.05
C ARG A 341 -12.69 23.57 7.45
N TYR A 342 -12.52 24.43 8.46
CA TYR A 342 -13.57 25.33 8.94
C TYR A 342 -13.77 26.58 8.06
N GLU A 343 -12.92 26.83 7.06
CA GLU A 343 -13.00 28.02 6.18
C GLU A 343 -13.60 27.76 4.79
N LYS A 344 -14.14 26.56 4.52
CA LYS A 344 -14.99 26.34 3.34
C LYS A 344 -16.46 26.22 3.77
N PRO A 345 -17.25 27.32 3.73
CA PRO A 345 -18.67 27.16 3.47
C PRO A 345 -18.82 26.63 2.03
N TRP A 346 -19.90 25.88 1.81
CA TRP A 346 -20.32 25.40 0.49
C TRP A 346 -20.40 26.52 -0.54
#